data_AF-H0GAT3-F1
#
_entry.id   AF-H0GAT3-F1
#
_cell.length_a   1.000
_cell.length_b   1.000
_cell.length_c   1.000
_cell.angle_alpha   90.00
_cell.angle_beta   90.00
_cell.angle_gamma   90.00
#
_symmetry.space_group_name_H-M   'P 1'
#
loop_
_entity.id
_entity.type
_entity.pdbx_description
1 polymer ?
#
loop_
_entity_poly.entity_id
_entity_poly.type
_entity_poly.pdbx_seq_one_letter_code
_entity_poly.pdbx_strand_id
1 'polypeptide(L)' 'MVIGGFDYLVKARIADMAMFQEFLQRVILPLTGVRETHTYASIGDVKPDALLPL' A
#
# COMPACT_ATOMS: atom_id res chain seq x y z
N MET A 1 -2.47 4.59 15.52
CA MET A 1 -1.08 5.05 15.35
C MET A 1 -0.30 3.90 14.77
N VAL A 2 0.21 4.05 13.54
CA VAL A 2 1.27 3.15 13.05
C VAL A 2 2.51 3.55 13.85
N ILE A 3 3.12 2.61 14.56
CA ILE A 3 4.29 2.86 15.40
C ILE A 3 5.53 2.55 14.53
N GLY A 4 6.33 3.58 14.23
CA GLY A 4 7.45 3.50 13.28
C GLY A 4 7.37 4.61 12.21
N GLY A 5 8.38 4.72 11.34
CA GLY A 5 8.60 5.83 10.38
C GLY A 5 7.57 6.05 9.27
N PHE A 6 6.31 5.63 9.46
CA PHE A 6 5.20 5.83 8.52
C PHE A 6 3.94 6.28 9.28
N ASP A 7 3.25 7.28 8.74
CA ASP A 7 1.98 7.74 9.31
C ASP A 7 0.79 6.87 8.88
N TYR A 8 0.88 6.23 7.71
CA TYR A 8 -0.19 5.46 7.07
C TYR A 8 0.33 4.19 6.39
N LEU A 9 -0.51 3.15 6.34
CA LEU A 9 -0.25 1.92 5.59
C LEU A 9 -1.40 1.66 4.61
N VAL A 10 -1.09 1.37 3.35
CA VAL A 10 -2.07 1.06 2.31
C VAL A 10 -1.72 -0.29 1.68
N LYS A 11 -2.70 -1.21 1.63
CA LYS A 11 -2.58 -2.50 0.95
C LYS A 11 -3.50 -2.51 -0.27
N ALA A 12 -2.93 -2.70 -1.45
CA ALA A 12 -3.66 -2.80 -2.70
C ALA A 12 -3.21 -4.04 -3.48
N ARG A 13 -4.13 -4.68 -4.20
CA ARG A 13 -3.83 -5.70 -5.21
C ARG A 13 -3.95 -5.05 -6.58
N ILE A 14 -2.87 -5.09 -7.36
CA ILE A 14 -2.80 -4.49 -8.68
C ILE A 14 -2.23 -5.53 -9.64
N ALA A 15 -2.79 -5.59 -10.85
CA ALA A 15 -2.52 -6.67 -11.80
C ALA A 15 -1.06 -6.69 -12.30
N ASP A 16 -0.46 -5.52 -12.51
CA ASP A 16 0.88 -5.37 -13.06
C ASP A 16 1.52 -4.02 -12.66
N MET A 17 2.78 -3.83 -13.04
CA MET A 17 3.53 -2.63 -12.70
C MET A 17 3.14 -1.38 -13.48
N ALA A 18 2.59 -1.51 -14.69
CA ALA A 18 2.11 -0.34 -15.43
C ALA A 18 0.87 0.24 -14.75
N MET A 19 -0.06 -0.60 -14.34
CA MET A 19 -1.24 -0.20 -13.57
C MET A 19 -0.85 0.31 -12.17
N PHE A 20 0.16 -0.26 -11.52
CA PHE A 20 0.67 0.26 -10.25
C PHE A 20 1.26 1.67 -10.41
N GLN A 21 2.06 1.90 -11.46
CA GLN A 21 2.62 3.21 -11.74
C GLN A 21 1.53 4.26 -11.98
N GLU A 22 0.50 3.93 -12.76
CA GLU A 22 -0.63 4.82 -12.97
C GLU A 22 -1.36 5.13 -11.65
N PHE A 23 -1.63 4.11 -10.83
CA PHE A 23 -2.26 4.27 -9.52
C PHE A 23 -1.45 5.20 -8.60
N LEU A 24 -0.14 4.99 -8.51
CA LEU A 24 0.75 5.83 -7.71
C LEU A 24 0.70 7.30 -8.17
N GLN A 25 0.80 7.53 -9.48
CA GLN A 25 0.85 8.88 -10.06
C GLN A 25 -0.48 9.62 -9.98
N ARG A 26 -1.61 8.95 -10.22
CA ARG A 26 -2.92 9.59 -10.34
C ARG A 26 -3.70 9.62 -9.04
N VAL A 27 -3.41 8.70 -8.11
CA VAL A 27 -4.17 8.56 -6.87
C VAL A 27 -3.35 8.95 -5.66
N ILE A 28 -2.16 8.38 -5.46
CA ILE A 28 -1.41 8.56 -4.21
C ILE A 28 -0.63 9.88 -4.17
N LEU A 29 0.18 10.17 -5.19
CA LEU A 29 1.01 11.38 -5.21
C LEU A 29 0.22 12.70 -5.18
N PRO A 30 -1.00 12.80 -5.75
CA PRO A 30 -1.81 14.02 -5.66
C PRO A 30 -2.47 14.25 -4.30
N LEU A 31 -2.47 13.25 -3.39
CA LEU A 31 -3.11 13.41 -2.08
C LEU A 31 -2.40 14.47 -1.26
N THR A 32 -3.15 15.50 -0.87
CA THR A 32 -2.66 16.53 0.02
C THR A 32 -2.36 15.91 1.39
N GLY A 33 -1.08 15.91 1.79
CA GLY A 33 -0.62 15.31 3.05
C GLY A 33 0.36 14.14 2.86
N VAL A 34 0.55 13.64 1.63
CA VAL A 34 1.60 12.65 1.33
C VAL A 34 2.94 13.37 1.17
N ARG A 35 3.86 13.16 2.12
CA ARG A 35 5.23 13.71 2.06
C ARG A 35 6.22 12.74 1.41
N GLU A 36 6.04 11.45 1.66
CA GLU A 36 6.91 10.39 1.19
C GLU A 36 6.11 9.09 1.05
N THR A 37 6.47 8.27 0.07
CA THR A 37 5.84 6.97 -0.18
C THR A 37 6.90 5.88 -0.24
N HIS A 38 6.77 4.85 0.58
CA HIS A 38 7.57 3.63 0.47
C HIS A 38 6.69 2.50 -0.03
N THR A 39 7.11 1.83 -1.10
CA THR A 39 6.37 0.72 -1.70
C THR A 39 7.09 -0.59 -1.44
N TYR A 40 6.36 -1.56 -0.89
CA TYR A 40 6.85 -2.92 -0.68
C TYR A 40 6.02 -3.88 -1.52
N ALA A 41 6.64 -4.49 -2.52
CA ALA A 41 5.99 -5.54 -3.30
C ALA A 41 5.86 -6.81 -2.45
N SER A 42 4.66 -7.39 -2.41
CA SER A 42 4.45 -8.68 -1.77
C SER A 42 4.92 -9.79 -2.72
N ILE A 43 5.96 -10.52 -2.31
CA ILE A 43 6.59 -11.58 -3.13
C ILE A 43 5.83 -12.92 -2.99
N GLY A 44 4.89 -13.02 -2.04
CA GLY A 44 4.01 -14.19 -1.87
C GLY A 44 3.01 -14.03 -0.73
N ASP A 45 1.89 -14.73 -0.81
CA ASP A 45 0.87 -14.76 0.24
C ASP A 45 1.28 -15.73 1.37
N VAL A 46 1.64 -15.18 2.54
CA VAL A 46 1.98 -15.99 3.74
C VAL A 46 0.72 -16.39 4.52
N LYS A 47 -0.25 -15.47 4.62
CA LYS A 47 -1.57 -15.70 5.22
C LYS A 47 -2.58 -14.81 4.47
N PRO A 48 -3.40 -15.39 3.57
CA PRO A 48 -4.30 -14.60 2.74
C PRO A 48 -5.50 -14.06 3.54
N ASP A 49 -5.88 -14.75 4.61
CA ASP A 49 -7.08 -14.46 5.38
C ASP A 49 -6.79 -13.65 6.64
N ALA A 50 -7.60 -12.63 6.86
CA ALA A 50 -7.59 -11.81 8.08
C ALA A 50 -8.88 -12.01 8.88
N LEU A 51 -9.26 -13.29 9.11
CA LEU A 51 -10.36 -13.60 10.02
C LEU A 51 -10.03 -13.05 11.41
N LEU A 52 -10.96 -12.26 11.96
CA LEU A 52 -10.83 -11.76 13.32
C LEU A 52 -10.93 -12.94 14.30
N PRO A 53 -10.11 -12.95 15.35
CA PRO A 53 -10.29 -13.92 16.42
C PRO A 53 -11.67 -13.73 17.05
N LEU A 54 -12.41 -14.83 17.19
CA LEU A 54 -13.68 -14.90 17.92
C LEU A 54 -13.42 -15.09 19.42
#